data_AF-A0AAA9RTD7-F1
#
_entry.id   AF-A0AAA9RTD7-F1
#
_cell.length_a   1.000
_cell.length_b   1.000
_cell.length_c   1.000
_cell.angle_alpha   90.00
_cell.angle_beta   90.00
_cell.angle_gamma   90.00
#
_symmetry.space_group_name_H-M   'P 1'
#
loop_
_entity.id
_entity.type
_entity.pdbx_description
1 polymer ?
#
loop_
_entity_poly.entity_id
_entity_poly.type
_entity_poly.pdbx_seq_one_letter_code
_entity_poly.pdbx_strand_id
1 'polypeptide(L)'
;MLKILQARLQQYMNRELPDVQSGFRRGRGNRDQIANIRWIIKKAREFQKNIYFCFIDYAKAFDCVDHNKLWKILKEMGIPDHLTCLLRNLYAGEEATVRSGHGTTDWFQIGKGVRQVCILSPCLFNLYACYIMKKLGWKEAQAGIRIAGRNINNLRYADDITLMAEIEEQLKSLLMNVKEESEKVGLKLNIQKTKIMASSPITSWQIDGETVETVADFIFWGCKITADGDCSLEIKRHLLLGRKGMTNLDSMLKSRDITLPTKVHLVKAMVFPLVMYGCESWNIKKAER
;
A
#
# COMPACT_ATOMS: atom_id res chain seq x y z
N MET A 1 -8.37 -6.50 26.41
CA MET A 1 -8.58 -7.77 25.67
C MET A 1 -7.99 -7.73 24.25
N LEU A 2 -8.44 -6.84 23.35
CA LEU A 2 -7.97 -6.81 21.95
C LEU A 2 -6.45 -6.67 21.78
N LYS A 3 -5.78 -5.85 22.60
CA LYS A 3 -4.31 -5.74 22.61
C LYS A 3 -3.59 -7.07 22.89
N ILE A 4 -4.17 -7.92 23.75
CA ILE A 4 -3.61 -9.24 24.07
C ILE A 4 -3.74 -10.17 22.87
N LEU A 5 -4.92 -10.19 22.22
CA LEU A 5 -5.13 -10.96 20.99
C LEU A 5 -4.20 -10.50 19.88
N GLN A 6 -4.01 -9.18 19.72
CA GLN A 6 -3.09 -8.63 18.74
C GLN A 6 -1.66 -9.10 19.00
N ALA A 7 -1.18 -9.03 20.26
CA ALA A 7 0.17 -9.47 20.61
C ALA A 7 0.38 -10.97 20.29
N ARG A 8 -0.63 -11.81 20.52
CA ARG A 8 -0.59 -13.23 20.15
C ARG A 8 -0.57 -13.43 18.63
N LEU A 9 -1.44 -12.74 17.88
CA LEU A 9 -1.46 -12.80 16.42
C LEU A 9 -0.16 -12.28 15.79
N GLN A 10 0.49 -11.30 16.41
CA GLN A 10 1.73 -10.71 15.91
C GLN A 10 2.86 -11.75 15.81
N GLN A 11 2.88 -12.75 16.71
CA GLN A 11 3.86 -13.85 16.66
C GLN A 11 3.71 -14.67 15.38
N TYR A 12 2.46 -14.99 14.99
CA TYR A 12 2.15 -15.69 13.74
C TYR A 12 2.42 -14.81 12.52
N MET A 13 2.02 -13.54 12.56
CA MET A 13 2.30 -12.58 11.50
C MET A 13 3.80 -12.47 11.21
N ASN A 14 4.65 -12.39 12.23
CA ASN A 14 6.09 -12.27 12.03
C ASN A 14 6.69 -13.51 11.38
N ARG A 15 6.10 -14.69 11.57
CA ARG A 15 6.49 -15.95 10.94
C ARG A 15 5.96 -16.08 9.51
N GLU A 16 4.71 -15.70 9.29
CA GLU A 16 4.00 -15.98 8.03
C GLU A 16 4.13 -14.87 6.98
N LEU A 17 4.42 -13.63 7.37
CA LEU A 17 4.47 -12.48 6.45
C LEU A 17 5.84 -12.33 5.78
N PRO A 18 5.90 -12.36 4.44
CA PRO A 18 7.15 -12.21 3.70
C PRO A 18 7.69 -10.79 3.81
N ASP A 19 8.98 -10.63 3.48
CA ASP A 19 9.67 -9.35 3.62
C ASP A 19 9.14 -8.24 2.71
N VAL A 20 8.47 -8.60 1.63
CA VAL A 20 7.87 -7.65 0.68
C VAL A 20 6.61 -6.96 1.21
N GLN A 21 5.98 -7.49 2.28
CA GLN A 21 4.84 -6.85 2.94
C GLN A 21 5.31 -6.00 4.12
N SER A 22 5.16 -4.68 3.99
CA SER A 22 5.57 -3.70 5.02
C SER A 22 4.41 -3.10 5.80
N GLY A 23 3.17 -3.21 5.32
CA GLY A 23 2.02 -2.60 5.97
C GLY A 23 1.81 -3.08 7.39
N PHE A 24 1.64 -2.14 8.34
CA PHE A 24 1.33 -2.43 9.74
C PHE A 24 2.32 -3.38 10.44
N ARG A 25 3.61 -3.34 10.05
CA ARG A 25 4.67 -4.10 10.70
C ARG A 25 5.59 -3.20 11.50
N ARG A 26 6.04 -3.69 12.66
CA ARG A 26 7.00 -2.96 13.49
C ARG A 26 8.32 -2.79 12.75
N GLY A 27 8.84 -1.56 12.73
CA GLY A 27 10.13 -1.23 12.12
C GLY A 27 10.12 -1.23 10.59
N ARG A 28 8.94 -1.19 9.96
CA ARG A 28 8.78 -1.06 8.50
C ARG A 28 7.80 0.06 8.20
N GLY A 29 8.20 0.99 7.34
CA GLY A 29 7.39 2.13 6.97
C GLY A 29 7.31 2.34 5.46
N ASN A 30 6.54 3.36 5.07
CA ASN A 30 6.42 3.78 3.67
C ASN A 30 7.78 4.14 3.07
N ARG A 31 8.65 4.76 3.87
CA ARG A 31 9.98 5.22 3.46
C ARG A 31 10.85 4.08 2.94
N ASP A 32 10.81 2.91 3.58
CA ASP A 32 11.62 1.75 3.17
C ASP A 32 11.24 1.28 1.76
N GLN A 33 9.95 1.28 1.46
CA GLN A 33 9.43 0.83 0.18
C GLN A 33 9.56 1.89 -0.92
N ILE A 34 9.45 3.19 -0.57
CA ILE A 34 9.81 4.29 -1.47
C ILE A 34 11.31 4.18 -1.84
N ALA A 35 12.17 3.85 -0.88
CA ALA A 35 13.57 3.58 -1.17
C ALA A 35 13.75 2.34 -2.06
N ASN A 36 13.04 1.24 -1.75
CA ASN A 36 13.09 0.01 -2.55
C ASN A 36 12.71 0.26 -4.02
N ILE A 37 11.57 0.91 -4.29
CA ILE A 37 11.12 1.14 -5.67
C ILE A 37 12.11 2.02 -6.44
N ARG A 38 12.70 3.04 -5.79
CA ARG A 38 13.73 3.89 -6.42
C ARG A 38 15.02 3.15 -6.69
N TRP A 39 15.46 2.30 -5.78
CA TRP A 39 16.64 1.46 -5.99
C TRP A 39 16.42 0.45 -7.09
N ILE A 40 15.21 -0.14 -7.17
CA ILE A 40 14.83 -1.04 -8.25
C ILE A 40 14.90 -0.31 -9.60
N ILE A 41 14.28 0.87 -9.73
CA ILE A 41 14.33 1.68 -10.95
C ILE A 41 15.76 2.05 -11.32
N LYS A 42 16.55 2.52 -10.34
CA LYS A 42 17.95 2.89 -10.54
C LYS A 42 18.77 1.70 -11.03
N LYS A 43 18.59 0.52 -10.43
CA LYS A 43 19.32 -0.69 -10.82
C LYS A 43 18.88 -1.19 -12.19
N ALA A 44 17.58 -1.19 -12.49
CA ALA A 44 17.09 -1.53 -13.83
C ALA A 44 17.74 -0.63 -14.89
N ARG A 45 17.83 0.69 -14.62
CA ARG A 45 18.49 1.66 -15.50
C ARG A 45 19.99 1.42 -15.65
N GLU A 46 20.69 1.12 -14.55
CA GLU A 46 22.13 0.80 -14.55
C GLU A 46 22.46 -0.40 -15.44
N PHE A 47 21.56 -1.38 -15.49
CA PHE A 47 21.69 -2.57 -16.34
C PHE A 47 20.92 -2.48 -17.66
N GLN A 48 20.40 -1.30 -18.03
CA GLN A 48 19.60 -1.06 -19.24
C GLN A 48 18.45 -2.05 -19.45
N LYS A 49 17.79 -2.43 -18.35
CA LYS A 49 16.63 -3.30 -18.36
C LYS A 49 15.34 -2.49 -18.43
N ASN A 50 14.37 -3.02 -19.17
CA ASN A 50 13.01 -2.52 -19.13
C ASN A 50 12.39 -2.85 -17.76
N ILE A 51 11.54 -1.95 -17.30
CA ILE A 51 10.80 -2.13 -16.06
C ILE A 51 9.34 -1.71 -16.26
N TYR A 52 8.45 -2.59 -15.82
CA TYR A 52 7.02 -2.39 -15.85
C TYR A 52 6.49 -2.52 -14.42
N PHE A 53 5.68 -1.57 -13.99
CA PHE A 53 4.99 -1.55 -12.71
C PHE A 53 3.49 -1.55 -12.91
N CYS A 54 2.77 -2.33 -12.11
CA CYS A 54 1.32 -2.26 -12.00
C CYS A 54 0.95 -1.95 -10.55
N PHE A 55 0.36 -0.78 -10.33
CA PHE A 55 -0.13 -0.33 -9.03
C PHE A 55 -1.58 -0.73 -8.90
N ILE A 56 -1.85 -1.75 -8.09
CA ILE A 56 -3.17 -2.34 -7.87
C ILE A 56 -3.86 -1.64 -6.70
N ASP A 57 -5.14 -1.32 -6.90
CA ASP A 57 -6.06 -0.84 -5.87
C ASP A 57 -7.22 -1.84 -5.74
N TYR A 58 -7.57 -2.22 -4.51
CA TYR A 58 -8.75 -3.05 -4.25
C TYR A 58 -9.98 -2.18 -4.00
N ALA A 59 -11.11 -2.56 -4.58
CA ALA A 59 -12.38 -1.92 -4.30
C ALA A 59 -12.82 -2.25 -2.87
N LYS A 60 -12.69 -1.27 -1.96
CA LYS A 60 -13.12 -1.36 -0.54
C LYS A 60 -12.52 -2.57 0.18
N ALA A 61 -11.19 -2.71 0.11
CA ALA A 61 -10.45 -3.89 0.57
C ALA A 61 -10.85 -4.38 1.98
N PHE A 62 -10.93 -3.46 2.95
CA PHE A 62 -11.27 -3.78 4.33
C PHE A 62 -12.74 -4.18 4.49
N ASP A 63 -13.65 -3.58 3.72
CA ASP A 63 -15.11 -3.81 3.83
C ASP A 63 -15.54 -5.10 3.11
N CYS A 64 -14.76 -5.57 2.14
CA CYS A 64 -15.07 -6.74 1.32
C CYS A 64 -14.55 -8.07 1.88
N VAL A 65 -13.84 -8.07 3.02
CA VAL A 65 -13.32 -9.30 3.64
C VAL A 65 -14.47 -10.23 4.04
N ASP A 66 -14.53 -11.42 3.46
CA ASP A 66 -15.54 -12.42 3.79
C ASP A 66 -15.17 -13.13 5.10
N HIS A 67 -16.03 -13.03 6.13
CA HIS A 67 -15.76 -13.62 7.44
C HIS A 67 -15.60 -15.14 7.38
N ASN A 68 -16.44 -15.84 6.60
CA ASN A 68 -16.37 -17.30 6.49
C ASN A 68 -15.06 -17.75 5.85
N LYS A 69 -14.58 -17.00 4.86
CA LYS A 69 -13.27 -17.26 4.23
C LYS A 69 -12.13 -16.87 5.15
N LEU A 70 -12.24 -15.74 5.86
CA LEU A 70 -11.23 -15.29 6.83
C LEU A 70 -10.95 -16.38 7.87
N TRP A 71 -11.97 -16.97 8.49
CA TRP A 71 -11.76 -18.01 9.51
C TRP A 71 -11.09 -19.27 8.96
N LYS A 72 -11.43 -19.68 7.72
CA LYS A 72 -10.76 -20.80 7.04
C LYS A 72 -9.30 -20.48 6.75
N ILE A 73 -9.03 -19.28 6.25
CA ILE A 73 -7.67 -18.79 5.94
C ILE A 73 -6.81 -18.76 7.20
N LEU A 74 -7.31 -18.23 8.32
CA LEU A 74 -6.54 -18.18 9.56
C LEU A 74 -6.12 -19.60 10.02
N LYS A 75 -7.02 -20.59 9.90
CA LYS A 75 -6.70 -21.99 10.21
C LYS A 75 -5.64 -22.55 9.26
N GLU A 76 -5.77 -22.33 7.95
CA GLU A 76 -4.79 -22.76 6.95
C GLU A 76 -3.42 -22.11 7.15
N MET A 77 -3.38 -20.87 7.67
CA MET A 77 -2.15 -20.18 8.03
C MET A 77 -1.54 -20.64 9.36
N GLY A 78 -2.11 -21.66 10.00
CA GLY A 78 -1.59 -22.27 11.22
C GLY A 78 -1.92 -21.50 12.50
N ILE A 79 -2.97 -20.66 12.50
CA ILE A 79 -3.46 -20.01 13.72
C ILE A 79 -4.31 -21.01 14.51
N PRO A 80 -4.03 -21.21 15.81
CA PRO A 80 -4.75 -22.17 16.64
C PRO A 80 -6.26 -21.93 16.67
N ASP A 81 -7.02 -23.03 16.72
CA ASP A 81 -8.49 -23.01 16.73
C ASP A 81 -9.07 -22.17 17.87
N HIS A 82 -8.46 -22.20 19.06
CA HIS A 82 -8.94 -21.41 20.19
C HIS A 82 -8.85 -19.89 19.93
N LEU A 83 -7.80 -19.42 19.24
CA LEU A 83 -7.68 -18.00 18.86
C LEU A 83 -8.69 -17.65 17.76
N THR A 84 -8.81 -18.52 16.75
CA THR A 84 -9.78 -18.32 15.66
C THR A 84 -11.22 -18.31 16.19
N CYS A 85 -11.53 -19.14 17.20
CA CYS A 85 -12.84 -19.15 17.85
C CYS A 85 -13.11 -17.83 18.58
N LEU A 86 -12.13 -17.30 19.34
CA LEU A 86 -12.25 -16.00 20.00
C LEU A 86 -12.47 -14.87 18.98
N LEU A 87 -11.73 -14.88 17.88
CA LEU A 87 -11.91 -13.88 16.80
C LEU A 87 -13.30 -14.00 16.16
N ARG A 88 -13.75 -15.21 15.83
CA ARG A 88 -15.08 -15.44 15.28
C ARG A 88 -16.18 -14.96 16.23
N ASN A 89 -16.04 -15.21 17.53
CA ASN A 89 -17.01 -14.75 18.53
C ASN A 89 -17.00 -13.22 18.68
N LEU A 90 -15.86 -12.56 18.47
CA LEU A 90 -15.86 -11.10 18.38
C LEU A 90 -16.72 -10.65 17.21
N TYR A 91 -16.59 -11.29 16.04
CA TYR A 91 -17.31 -10.91 14.82
C TYR A 91 -18.77 -11.40 14.72
N ALA A 92 -19.23 -12.24 15.65
CA ALA A 92 -20.56 -12.81 15.61
C ALA A 92 -21.64 -11.81 16.02
N GLY A 93 -22.70 -11.69 15.23
CA GLY A 93 -23.87 -10.86 15.54
C GLY A 93 -23.58 -9.37 15.60
N GLU A 94 -22.57 -8.89 14.86
CA GLU A 94 -22.27 -7.47 14.78
C GLU A 94 -23.38 -6.70 14.07
N GLU A 95 -23.85 -5.63 14.72
CA GLU A 95 -24.76 -4.65 14.12
C GLU A 95 -24.09 -3.29 14.04
N ALA A 96 -24.42 -2.54 13.00
CA ALA A 96 -24.02 -1.16 12.83
C ALA A 96 -25.24 -0.28 12.53
N THR A 97 -25.10 1.01 12.80
CA THR A 97 -26.00 2.07 12.36
C THR A 97 -25.16 3.25 11.87
N VAL A 98 -25.67 4.01 10.90
CA VAL A 98 -25.01 5.19 10.36
C VAL A 98 -25.65 6.44 10.95
N ARG A 99 -24.84 7.27 11.62
CA ARG A 99 -25.24 8.61 12.04
C ARG A 99 -24.86 9.62 10.96
N SER A 100 -25.86 10.30 10.42
CA SER A 100 -25.71 11.39 9.46
C SER A 100 -26.26 12.71 10.03
N GLY A 101 -26.06 13.82 9.33
CA GLY A 101 -26.67 15.11 9.70
C GLY A 101 -28.21 15.11 9.65
N HIS A 102 -28.81 14.10 8.99
CA HIS A 102 -30.26 13.94 8.87
C HIS A 102 -30.85 12.95 9.89
N GLY A 103 -30.04 12.39 10.78
CA GLY A 103 -30.47 11.41 11.79
C GLY A 103 -29.62 10.15 11.81
N THR A 104 -30.03 9.20 12.65
CA THR A 104 -29.40 7.88 12.79
C THR A 104 -30.27 6.85 12.06
N THR A 105 -29.66 6.00 11.23
CA THR A 105 -30.39 4.95 10.52
C THR A 105 -30.79 3.81 11.45
N ASP A 106 -31.63 2.89 10.98
CA ASP A 106 -31.88 1.64 11.68
C ASP A 106 -30.59 0.80 11.79
N TRP A 107 -30.59 -0.12 12.75
CA TRP A 107 -29.53 -1.11 12.91
C TRP A 107 -29.58 -2.12 11.76
N PHE A 108 -28.41 -2.47 11.23
CA PHE A 108 -28.24 -3.51 10.23
C PHE A 108 -27.07 -4.42 10.60
N GLN A 109 -27.17 -5.69 10.19
CA GLN A 109 -26.17 -6.71 10.47
C GLN A 109 -24.94 -6.56 9.56
N ILE A 110 -23.75 -6.70 10.14
CA ILE A 110 -22.48 -6.65 9.43
C ILE A 110 -22.13 -8.06 8.95
N GLY A 111 -22.35 -8.34 7.66
CA GLY A 111 -22.05 -9.64 7.07
C GLY A 111 -20.64 -9.79 6.49
N LYS A 112 -19.92 -8.70 6.27
CA LYS A 112 -18.59 -8.66 5.63
C LYS A 112 -17.76 -7.49 6.16
N GLY A 113 -16.45 -7.63 5.99
CA GLY A 113 -15.47 -6.61 6.29
C GLY A 113 -14.82 -6.77 7.65
N VAL A 114 -13.59 -6.30 7.77
CA VAL A 114 -12.92 -6.15 9.06
C VAL A 114 -13.30 -4.81 9.68
N ARG A 115 -13.43 -4.76 11.01
CA ARG A 115 -13.85 -3.54 11.71
C ARG A 115 -12.86 -2.40 11.46
N GLN A 116 -13.27 -1.34 10.77
CA GLN A 116 -12.41 -0.17 10.63
C GLN A 116 -12.09 0.42 12.03
N VAL A 117 -10.89 0.99 12.20
CA VAL A 117 -10.36 1.52 13.48
C VAL A 117 -10.03 0.45 14.53
N CYS A 118 -10.45 -0.80 14.36
CA CYS A 118 -10.08 -1.87 15.29
C CYS A 118 -8.59 -2.25 15.15
N ILE A 119 -7.93 -2.41 16.30
CA ILE A 119 -6.51 -2.74 16.39
C ILE A 119 -6.14 -4.11 15.77
N LEU A 120 -7.11 -5.01 15.61
CA LEU A 120 -6.90 -6.34 15.02
C LEU A 120 -7.06 -6.35 13.50
N SER A 121 -7.85 -5.43 12.95
CA SER A 121 -8.21 -5.43 11.53
C SER A 121 -7.01 -5.36 10.59
N PRO A 122 -5.98 -4.52 10.86
CA PRO A 122 -4.76 -4.54 10.08
C PRO A 122 -4.05 -5.90 10.05
N CYS A 123 -4.00 -6.58 11.20
CA CYS A 123 -3.39 -7.90 11.33
C CYS A 123 -4.16 -8.95 10.53
N LEU A 124 -5.50 -8.95 10.66
CA LEU A 124 -6.37 -9.89 9.95
C LEU A 124 -6.31 -9.68 8.44
N PHE A 125 -6.35 -8.43 7.98
CA PHE A 125 -6.24 -8.12 6.56
C PHE A 125 -4.87 -8.52 6.00
N ASN A 126 -3.78 -8.24 6.72
CA ASN A 126 -2.45 -8.66 6.28
C ASN A 126 -2.31 -10.18 6.12
N LEU A 127 -2.89 -10.97 7.02
CA LEU A 127 -2.92 -12.43 6.90
C LEU A 127 -3.75 -12.85 5.68
N TYR A 128 -4.91 -12.22 5.50
CA TYR A 128 -5.78 -12.44 4.34
C TYR A 128 -5.06 -12.18 3.00
N ALA A 129 -4.42 -11.02 2.88
CA ALA A 129 -3.65 -10.64 1.70
C ALA A 129 -2.42 -11.55 1.52
N CYS A 130 -1.77 -11.97 2.61
CA CYS A 130 -0.65 -12.91 2.55
C CYS A 130 -1.09 -14.26 1.98
N TYR A 131 -2.24 -14.76 2.41
CA TYR A 131 -2.81 -16.02 1.92
C TYR A 131 -3.05 -16.00 0.41
N ILE A 132 -3.69 -14.94 -0.12
CA ILE A 132 -3.90 -14.77 -1.57
C ILE A 132 -2.56 -14.90 -2.29
N MET A 133 -1.56 -14.17 -1.81
CA MET A 133 -0.24 -14.12 -2.45
C MET A 133 0.52 -15.45 -2.34
N LYS A 134 0.27 -16.27 -1.30
CA LYS A 134 0.81 -17.64 -1.20
C LYS A 134 0.12 -18.61 -2.18
N LYS A 135 -1.18 -18.45 -2.43
CA LYS A 135 -1.94 -19.31 -3.35
C LYS A 135 -1.64 -19.06 -4.82
N LEU A 136 -1.10 -17.88 -5.16
CA LEU A 136 -0.65 -17.56 -6.52
C LEU A 136 0.43 -18.51 -7.06
N GLY A 137 1.00 -19.41 -6.23
CA GLY A 137 1.81 -20.53 -6.71
C GLY A 137 3.02 -20.06 -7.52
N TRP A 138 3.62 -18.93 -7.12
CA TRP A 138 4.76 -18.35 -7.84
C TRP A 138 5.87 -19.39 -7.94
N LYS A 139 6.11 -19.89 -9.16
CA LYS A 139 7.43 -20.40 -9.48
C LYS A 139 8.35 -19.19 -9.39
N GLU A 140 9.12 -19.09 -8.31
CA GLU A 140 10.06 -17.99 -8.00
C GLU A 140 10.99 -17.63 -9.17
N ALA A 141 11.07 -18.47 -10.20
CA ALA A 141 12.02 -18.44 -11.28
C ALA A 141 11.65 -17.65 -12.56
N GLN A 142 10.40 -17.18 -12.80
CA GLN A 142 10.07 -16.66 -14.15
C GLN A 142 9.61 -15.20 -14.27
N ALA A 143 8.82 -14.65 -13.34
CA ALA A 143 8.27 -13.29 -13.48
C ALA A 143 8.72 -12.37 -12.34
N GLY A 144 9.20 -11.17 -12.67
CA GLY A 144 9.71 -10.18 -11.72
C GLY A 144 10.94 -9.44 -12.23
N ILE A 145 11.66 -8.80 -11.31
CA ILE A 145 12.92 -8.10 -11.56
C ILE A 145 14.03 -8.77 -10.77
N ARG A 146 15.10 -9.15 -11.45
CA ARG A 146 16.23 -9.84 -10.81
C ARG A 146 17.28 -8.84 -10.32
N ILE A 147 17.42 -8.71 -9.00
CA ILE A 147 18.42 -7.85 -8.36
C ILE A 147 19.26 -8.69 -7.40
N ALA A 148 20.59 -8.66 -7.58
CA ALA A 148 21.54 -9.39 -6.73
C ALA A 148 21.18 -10.87 -6.50
N GLY A 149 20.72 -11.55 -7.56
CA GLY A 149 20.33 -12.96 -7.50
C GLY A 149 18.95 -13.25 -6.94
N ARG A 150 18.23 -12.25 -6.40
CA ARG A 150 16.85 -12.39 -5.93
C ARG A 150 15.86 -11.87 -6.97
N ASN A 151 14.73 -12.55 -7.10
CA ASN A 151 13.63 -12.10 -7.95
C ASN A 151 12.61 -11.32 -7.11
N ILE A 152 12.33 -10.08 -7.49
CA ILE A 152 11.38 -9.20 -6.83
C ILE A 152 10.24 -8.92 -7.80
N ASN A 153 9.04 -9.39 -7.49
CA ASN A 153 7.87 -9.28 -8.35
C ASN A 153 6.73 -8.44 -7.73
N ASN A 154 6.82 -8.13 -6.44
CA ASN A 154 5.83 -7.30 -5.75
C ASN A 154 6.45 -6.49 -4.60
N LEU A 155 5.90 -5.31 -4.33
CA LEU A 155 5.99 -4.60 -3.06
C LEU A 155 4.58 -4.41 -2.52
N ARG A 156 4.39 -4.52 -1.21
CA ARG A 156 3.08 -4.42 -0.58
C ARG A 156 3.09 -3.53 0.64
N TYR A 157 2.02 -2.78 0.81
CA TYR A 157 1.72 -2.07 2.05
C TYR A 157 0.22 -2.05 2.28
N ALA A 158 -0.21 -2.81 3.29
CA ALA A 158 -1.63 -3.02 3.56
C ALA A 158 -2.31 -3.61 2.31
N ASP A 159 -3.29 -2.90 1.76
CA ASP A 159 -4.05 -3.21 0.55
C ASP A 159 -3.38 -2.73 -0.75
N ASP A 160 -2.44 -1.79 -0.69
CA ASP A 160 -1.68 -1.36 -1.86
C ASP A 160 -0.70 -2.45 -2.28
N ILE A 161 -0.83 -2.92 -3.52
CA ILE A 161 0.09 -3.89 -4.14
C ILE A 161 0.71 -3.28 -5.39
N THR A 162 2.03 -3.21 -5.42
CA THR A 162 2.78 -2.88 -6.64
C THR A 162 3.37 -4.17 -7.19
N LEU A 163 2.86 -4.62 -8.33
CA LEU A 163 3.49 -5.69 -9.10
C LEU A 163 4.57 -5.10 -10.01
N MET A 164 5.59 -5.90 -10.32
CA MET A 164 6.66 -5.49 -11.22
C MET A 164 7.23 -6.66 -12.00
N ALA A 165 7.65 -6.40 -13.25
CA ALA A 165 8.35 -7.36 -14.09
C ALA A 165 9.25 -6.67 -15.11
N GLU A 166 10.21 -7.43 -15.66
CA GLU A 166 11.07 -7.00 -16.79
C GLU A 166 10.36 -7.13 -18.15
N ILE A 167 9.29 -7.93 -18.23
CA ILE A 167 8.55 -8.27 -19.46
C ILE A 167 7.06 -7.95 -19.27
N GLU A 168 6.45 -7.30 -20.27
CA GLU A 168 5.06 -6.86 -20.24
C GLU A 168 4.07 -8.02 -20.03
N GLU A 169 4.21 -9.10 -20.80
CA GLU A 169 3.34 -10.28 -20.76
C GLU A 169 3.39 -10.96 -19.38
N GLN A 170 4.55 -10.94 -18.74
CA GLN A 170 4.72 -11.47 -17.39
C GLN A 170 3.99 -10.61 -16.36
N LEU A 171 4.06 -9.29 -16.46
CA LEU A 171 3.33 -8.39 -15.57
C LEU A 171 1.81 -8.57 -15.74
N LYS A 172 1.34 -8.71 -16.99
CA LYS A 172 -0.08 -8.95 -17.29
C LYS A 172 -0.55 -10.28 -16.71
N SER A 173 0.25 -11.35 -16.85
CA SER A 173 -0.05 -12.64 -16.23
C SER A 173 -0.10 -12.56 -14.71
N LEU A 174 0.84 -11.84 -14.08
CA LEU A 174 0.82 -11.62 -12.63
C LEU A 174 -0.45 -10.90 -12.17
N LEU A 175 -0.86 -9.86 -12.89
CA LEU A 175 -2.08 -9.11 -12.58
C LEU A 175 -3.33 -9.99 -12.70
N MET A 176 -3.45 -10.79 -13.76
CA MET A 176 -4.59 -11.70 -13.95
C MET A 176 -4.65 -12.77 -12.85
N ASN A 177 -3.51 -13.36 -12.49
CA ASN A 177 -3.47 -14.34 -11.40
C ASN A 177 -3.88 -13.71 -10.07
N VAL A 178 -3.39 -12.49 -9.76
CA VAL A 178 -3.79 -11.74 -8.55
C VAL A 178 -5.29 -11.49 -8.55
N LYS A 179 -5.87 -11.08 -9.69
CA LYS A 179 -7.30 -10.87 -9.84
C LYS A 179 -8.11 -12.14 -9.54
N GLU A 180 -7.78 -13.25 -10.20
CA GLU A 180 -8.50 -14.53 -10.04
C GLU A 180 -8.43 -15.06 -8.60
N GLU A 181 -7.25 -15.08 -7.98
CA GLU A 181 -7.11 -15.54 -6.59
C GLU A 181 -7.79 -14.61 -5.58
N SER A 182 -7.78 -13.31 -5.85
CA SER A 182 -8.47 -12.33 -5.01
C SER A 182 -9.98 -12.49 -5.07
N GLU A 183 -10.53 -12.71 -6.27
CA GLU A 183 -11.97 -12.91 -6.48
C GLU A 183 -12.45 -14.20 -5.81
N LYS A 184 -11.65 -15.28 -5.83
CA LYS A 184 -11.94 -16.53 -5.08
C LYS A 184 -12.13 -16.26 -3.59
N VAL A 185 -11.43 -15.28 -3.03
CA VAL A 185 -11.62 -14.86 -1.64
C VAL A 185 -12.54 -13.64 -1.50
N GLY A 186 -13.19 -13.17 -2.56
CA GLY A 186 -14.18 -12.09 -2.50
C GLY A 186 -13.61 -10.67 -2.48
N LEU A 187 -12.32 -10.48 -2.75
CA LEU A 187 -11.73 -9.17 -3.02
C LEU A 187 -11.76 -8.90 -4.53
N LYS A 188 -12.17 -7.68 -4.90
CA LYS A 188 -12.21 -7.25 -6.30
C LYS A 188 -11.21 -6.13 -6.54
N LEU A 189 -10.52 -6.20 -7.67
CA LEU A 189 -9.66 -5.11 -8.11
C LEU A 189 -10.51 -3.94 -8.59
N ASN A 190 -10.02 -2.73 -8.33
CA ASN A 190 -10.54 -1.50 -8.92
C ASN A 190 -9.71 -1.18 -10.16
N ILE A 191 -10.18 -1.62 -11.33
CA ILE A 191 -9.43 -1.48 -12.58
C ILE A 191 -9.24 0.00 -12.95
N GLN A 192 -10.25 0.85 -12.73
CA GLN A 192 -10.15 2.30 -12.97
C GLN A 192 -9.07 3.00 -12.13
N LYS A 193 -8.86 2.54 -10.89
CA LYS A 193 -7.79 3.07 -10.02
C LYS A 193 -6.44 2.38 -10.21
N THR A 194 -6.44 1.18 -10.78
CA THR A 194 -5.22 0.45 -11.09
C THR A 194 -4.46 1.18 -12.21
N LYS A 195 -3.17 1.42 -12.01
CA LYS A 195 -2.32 2.16 -12.97
C LYS A 195 -1.13 1.33 -13.40
N ILE A 196 -0.68 1.53 -14.64
CA ILE A 196 0.54 0.92 -15.16
C ILE A 196 1.56 2.02 -15.45
N MET A 197 2.81 1.81 -15.06
CA MET A 197 3.93 2.69 -15.36
C MET A 197 5.08 1.87 -15.93
N ALA A 198 5.63 2.31 -17.05
CA ALA A 198 6.65 1.55 -17.78
C ALA A 198 7.80 2.46 -18.23
N SER A 199 9.01 1.90 -18.29
CA SER A 199 10.18 2.59 -18.89
C SER A 199 10.18 2.57 -20.41
N SER A 200 9.34 1.72 -21.00
CA SER A 200 9.29 1.43 -22.44
C SER A 200 7.84 1.41 -22.90
N PRO A 201 7.56 1.60 -24.21
CA PRO A 201 6.19 1.55 -24.72
C PRO A 201 5.48 0.27 -24.29
N ILE A 202 4.22 0.39 -23.90
CA ILE A 202 3.37 -0.69 -23.41
C ILE A 202 2.11 -0.78 -24.25
N THR A 203 1.58 -1.99 -24.45
CA THR A 203 0.28 -2.16 -25.10
C THR A 203 -0.86 -1.74 -24.18
N SER A 204 -2.00 -1.35 -24.76
CA SER A 204 -3.20 -1.05 -23.99
C SER A 204 -3.80 -2.33 -23.41
N TRP A 205 -4.07 -2.35 -22.11
CA TRP A 205 -4.64 -3.51 -21.43
C TRP A 205 -6.12 -3.30 -21.15
N GLN A 206 -6.94 -4.28 -21.53
CA GLN A 206 -8.35 -4.35 -21.13
C GLN A 206 -8.56 -5.54 -20.19
N ILE A 207 -9.24 -5.28 -19.06
CA ILE A 207 -9.60 -6.27 -18.05
C ILE A 207 -11.07 -6.03 -17.72
N ASP A 208 -11.91 -7.06 -17.87
CA ASP A 208 -13.37 -7.00 -17.67
C ASP A 208 -14.07 -5.87 -18.46
N GLY A 209 -13.55 -5.54 -19.65
CA GLY A 209 -14.09 -4.46 -20.49
C GLY A 209 -13.64 -3.05 -20.07
N GLU A 210 -12.85 -2.91 -19.01
CA GLU A 210 -12.24 -1.65 -18.58
C GLU A 210 -10.78 -1.56 -19.01
N THR A 211 -10.36 -0.39 -19.49
CA THR A 211 -8.97 -0.14 -19.87
C THR A 211 -8.15 0.27 -18.65
N VAL A 212 -7.02 -0.40 -18.42
CA VAL A 212 -6.08 0.00 -17.36
C VAL A 212 -5.29 1.23 -17.81
N GLU A 213 -5.30 2.30 -17.00
CA GLU A 213 -4.62 3.54 -17.36
C GLU A 213 -3.10 3.39 -17.28
N THR A 214 -2.42 3.78 -18.36
CA THR A 214 -0.96 3.90 -18.39
C THR A 214 -0.53 5.32 -18.05
N VAL A 215 0.39 5.48 -17.11
CA VAL A 215 0.86 6.77 -16.59
C VAL A 215 2.39 6.90 -16.74
N ALA A 216 2.86 8.13 -16.96
CA ALA A 216 4.29 8.43 -16.99
C ALA A 216 4.91 8.56 -15.58
N ASP A 217 4.10 9.00 -14.62
CA ASP A 217 4.46 9.15 -13.21
C ASP A 217 3.32 8.73 -12.28
N PHE A 218 3.66 8.28 -11.09
CA PHE A 218 2.70 7.81 -10.09
C PHE A 218 3.02 8.38 -8.71
N ILE A 219 1.98 8.76 -7.94
CA ILE A 219 2.15 9.17 -6.54
C ILE A 219 2.17 7.93 -5.66
N PHE A 220 3.38 7.40 -5.43
CA PHE A 220 3.61 6.26 -4.57
C PHE A 220 3.80 6.72 -3.12
N TRP A 221 2.79 6.50 -2.28
CA TRP A 221 2.78 6.83 -0.84
C TRP A 221 3.24 8.25 -0.50
N GLY A 222 2.84 9.21 -1.33
CA GLY A 222 3.14 10.64 -1.14
C GLY A 222 4.30 11.16 -1.98
N CYS A 223 5.21 10.27 -2.41
CA CYS A 223 6.33 10.60 -3.29
C CYS A 223 5.95 10.37 -4.76
N LYS A 224 6.38 11.29 -5.64
CA LYS A 224 6.19 11.12 -7.08
C LYS A 224 7.30 10.23 -7.63
N ILE A 225 6.94 9.12 -8.25
CA ILE A 225 7.87 8.18 -8.88
C ILE A 225 7.69 8.27 -10.39
N THR A 226 8.79 8.28 -11.11
CA THR A 226 8.85 8.26 -12.58
C THR A 226 9.64 7.03 -13.04
N ALA A 227 9.33 6.53 -14.23
CA ALA A 227 10.01 5.35 -14.77
C ALA A 227 11.51 5.58 -15.05
N ASP A 228 11.94 6.83 -15.27
CA ASP A 228 13.34 7.19 -15.48
C ASP A 228 14.13 7.38 -14.17
N GLY A 229 13.45 7.43 -13.02
CA GLY A 229 14.03 7.59 -11.69
C GLY A 229 14.49 9.02 -11.36
N ASP A 230 14.09 10.02 -12.15
CA ASP A 230 14.41 11.42 -11.89
C ASP A 230 13.61 11.98 -10.70
N CYS A 231 14.31 12.48 -9.68
CA CYS A 231 13.69 13.05 -8.49
C CYS A 231 13.30 14.54 -8.67
N SER A 232 13.65 15.19 -9.79
CA SER A 232 13.43 16.63 -9.98
C SER A 232 11.94 17.01 -9.92
N LEU A 233 11.05 16.20 -10.51
CA LEU A 233 9.61 16.45 -10.48
C LEU A 233 9.02 16.32 -9.07
N GLU A 234 9.55 15.39 -8.28
CA GLU A 234 9.17 15.21 -6.90
C GLU A 234 9.64 16.38 -6.02
N ILE A 235 10.91 16.78 -6.14
CA ILE A 235 11.47 17.92 -5.40
C ILE A 235 10.62 19.16 -5.66
N LYS A 236 10.32 19.45 -6.94
CA LYS A 236 9.43 20.57 -7.32
C LYS A 236 8.04 20.44 -6.66
N ARG A 237 7.45 19.25 -6.65
CA ARG A 237 6.16 18.99 -5.99
C ARG A 237 6.22 19.28 -4.49
N HIS A 238 7.22 18.78 -3.77
CA HIS A 238 7.36 18.99 -2.33
C HIS A 238 7.62 20.47 -1.98
N LEU A 239 8.38 21.20 -2.81
CA LEU A 239 8.53 22.66 -2.68
C LEU A 239 7.20 23.40 -2.84
N LEU A 240 6.36 22.99 -3.81
CA LEU A 240 5.02 23.57 -3.98
C LEU A 240 4.09 23.25 -2.80
N LEU A 241 4.15 22.02 -2.27
CA LEU A 241 3.41 21.64 -1.06
C LEU A 241 3.86 22.45 0.16
N GLY A 242 5.18 22.64 0.33
CA GLY A 242 5.75 23.49 1.37
C GLY A 242 5.29 24.94 1.25
N ARG A 243 5.29 25.50 0.04
CA ARG A 243 4.76 26.85 -0.23
C ARG A 243 3.29 26.95 0.16
N LYS A 244 2.46 25.97 -0.24
CA LYS A 244 1.04 25.92 0.15
C LYS A 244 0.88 25.83 1.67
N GLY A 245 1.70 25.02 2.34
CA GLY A 245 1.73 24.94 3.80
C GLY A 245 2.04 26.28 4.47
N MET A 246 3.00 27.03 3.94
CA MET A 246 3.30 28.40 4.40
C MET A 246 2.12 29.34 4.18
N THR A 247 1.48 29.31 3.01
CA THR A 247 0.31 30.15 2.71
C THR A 247 -0.85 29.86 3.67
N ASN A 248 -1.09 28.60 4.02
CA ASN A 248 -2.14 28.23 4.98
C ASN A 248 -1.86 28.77 6.40
N LEU A 249 -0.59 29.02 6.73
CA LEU A 249 -0.17 29.58 8.02
C LEU A 249 -0.03 31.10 8.00
N ASP A 250 -0.29 31.77 6.89
CA ASP A 250 0.02 33.20 6.67
C ASP A 250 -0.60 34.10 7.75
N SER A 251 -1.87 33.88 8.11
CA SER A 251 -2.56 34.65 9.15
C SER A 251 -1.92 34.49 10.53
N MET A 252 -1.51 33.26 10.89
CA MET A 252 -0.82 32.97 12.14
C MET A 252 0.59 33.55 12.17
N LEU A 253 1.32 33.45 11.06
CA LEU A 253 2.69 33.97 10.95
C LEU A 253 2.72 35.51 11.00
N LYS A 254 1.66 36.18 10.53
CA LYS A 254 1.50 37.63 10.59
C LYS A 254 0.90 38.16 11.90
N SER A 255 0.21 37.32 12.68
CA SER A 255 -0.38 37.73 13.96
C SER A 255 0.69 38.25 14.92
N ARG A 256 0.40 39.37 15.60
CA ARG A 256 1.27 39.94 16.64
C ARG A 256 1.12 39.23 17.99
N ASP A 257 0.04 38.48 18.18
CA ASP A 257 -0.29 37.78 19.43
C ASP A 257 0.50 36.47 19.58
N ILE A 258 1.10 35.98 18.50
CA ILE A 258 1.89 34.75 18.48
C ILE A 258 3.37 35.11 18.54
N THR A 259 4.07 34.54 19.53
CA THR A 259 5.51 34.77 19.70
C THR A 259 6.33 34.17 18.54
N LEU A 260 7.49 34.76 18.25
CA LEU A 260 8.39 34.26 17.21
C LEU A 260 8.81 32.78 17.44
N PRO A 261 9.17 32.34 18.66
CA PRO A 261 9.46 30.93 18.92
C PRO A 261 8.32 29.99 18.55
N THR A 262 7.08 30.34 18.87
CA THR A 262 5.89 29.57 18.50
C THR A 262 5.71 29.50 16.98
N LYS A 263 5.91 30.61 16.27
CA LYS A 263 5.86 30.65 14.79
C LYS A 263 6.90 29.73 14.16
N VAL A 264 8.14 29.78 14.65
CA VAL A 264 9.21 28.89 14.19
C VAL A 264 8.85 27.43 14.45
N HIS A 265 8.28 27.13 15.62
CA HIS A 265 7.82 25.78 15.94
C HIS A 265 6.72 25.30 14.98
N LEU A 266 5.73 26.15 14.67
CA LEU A 266 4.67 25.82 13.70
C LEU A 266 5.24 25.49 12.32
N VAL A 267 6.17 26.30 11.81
CA VAL A 267 6.83 26.03 10.51
C VAL A 267 7.58 24.70 10.54
N LYS A 268 8.35 24.45 11.60
CA LYS A 268 9.09 23.18 11.77
C LYS A 268 8.16 21.97 11.93
N ALA A 269 6.98 22.13 12.51
CA ALA A 269 6.04 21.04 12.74
C ALA A 269 5.14 20.76 11.53
N MET A 270 4.79 21.77 10.73
CA MET A 270 3.77 21.65 9.68
C MET A 270 4.34 21.76 8.26
N VAL A 271 5.39 22.54 8.04
CA VAL A 271 5.94 22.81 6.70
C VAL A 271 7.14 21.92 6.42
N PHE A 272 8.05 21.80 7.38
CA PHE A 272 9.26 20.99 7.21
C PHE A 272 8.95 19.53 6.88
N PRO A 273 7.98 18.85 7.54
CA PRO A 273 7.61 17.50 7.16
C PRO A 273 7.08 17.40 5.72
N LEU A 274 6.36 18.41 5.23
CA LEU A 274 5.89 18.42 3.83
C LEU A 274 7.03 18.51 2.84
N VAL A 275 8.08 19.29 3.14
CA VAL A 275 9.22 19.48 2.23
C VAL A 275 10.20 18.31 2.30
N MET A 276 10.42 17.75 3.49
CA MET A 276 11.44 16.73 3.73
C MET A 276 10.93 15.29 3.61
N TYR A 277 9.64 15.07 3.41
CA TYR A 277 9.11 13.71 3.29
C TYR A 277 9.70 12.97 2.08
N GLY A 278 10.40 11.86 2.33
CA GLY A 278 10.95 11.00 1.29
C GLY A 278 12.31 11.46 0.72
N CYS A 279 12.88 12.56 1.23
CA CYS A 279 14.15 13.10 0.75
C CYS A 279 15.34 12.16 1.00
N GLU A 280 15.25 11.32 2.04
CA GLU A 280 16.26 10.31 2.37
C GLU A 280 16.45 9.25 1.27
N SER A 281 15.48 9.14 0.36
CA SER A 281 15.50 8.18 -0.75
C SER A 281 15.80 8.83 -2.10
N TRP A 282 16.09 10.13 -2.18
CA TRP A 282 16.37 10.79 -3.46
C TRP A 282 17.69 10.30 -4.06
N ASN A 283 17.69 10.12 -5.38
CA ASN A 283 18.90 9.79 -6.11
C ASN A 283 19.73 11.06 -6.33
N ILE A 284 20.93 11.10 -5.76
CA ILE A 284 21.89 12.19 -5.99
C ILE A 284 22.61 11.95 -7.32
N LYS A 285 22.52 12.91 -8.24
CA LYS A 285 23.26 12.89 -9.50
C LYS A 285 24.74 13.22 -9.25
N LYS A 286 25.62 12.81 -10.16
CA LYS A 286 27.06 13.11 -10.06
C LYS A 286 27.34 14.62 -9.98
N ALA A 287 26.52 15.45 -10.63
CA ALA A 287 26.63 16.92 -10.60
C ALA A 287 26.17 17.56 -9.28
N GLU A 288 25.53 16.78 -8.39
CA GLU A 288 24.98 17.22 -7.10
C GLU A 288 25.82 16.70 -5.92
N ARG A 289 26.91 15.98 -6.19
CA ARG A 289 27.92 15.54 -5.21
C ARG A 289 29.09 16.50 -5.20
#